data_AF-A0A7R9ZJH6-F1
#
_entry.id   AF-A0A7R9ZJH6-F1
#
_cell.length_a   1.000
_cell.length_b   1.000
_cell.length_c   1.000
_cell.angle_alpha   90.00
_cell.angle_beta   90.00
_cell.angle_gamma   90.00
#
_symmetry.space_group_name_H-M   'P 1'
#
loop_
_entity.id
_entity.type
_entity.pdbx_description
1 polymer ?
#
loop_
_entity_poly.entity_id
_entity_poly.type
_entity_poly.pdbx_seq_one_letter_code
_entity_poly.pdbx_strand_id
1 'polypeptide(L)'
;VTVPSDPEYPAEMMVDAIVSAAKAIGRVPADKRRDGASVVQELQKLEFDGVSGPVAFTETGDRKDPRFSIVNLQRAASDSYAWKSVGEVTVPSDGTEPVFQLDKEGLCVVPTAMGEDTACGIIPEDSTPLPKDKDSIPNYVFITSAVALVFVIATFIMCRKNRAKYRALQKSAAELQEMAEQINVQLTGVVEVKQNVPHRTSAEYNEAQQAMNDAPTTVVRWYWEEDQRFINQYPESERLAGTQV
;
A
#
# COMPACT_ATOMS: atom_id res chain seq x y z
N VAL A 1 -21.31 -16.17 4.64
CA VAL A 1 -20.26 -15.25 5.09
C VAL A 1 -20.85 -14.44 6.22
N THR A 2 -20.61 -14.85 7.47
CA THR A 2 -20.95 -14.03 8.63
C THR A 2 -20.09 -12.78 8.57
N VAL A 3 -20.73 -11.61 8.56
CA VAL A 3 -20.04 -10.33 8.77
C VAL A 3 -19.30 -10.47 10.11
N PRO A 4 -17.98 -10.24 10.18
CA PRO A 4 -17.32 -10.18 11.47
C PRO A 4 -18.04 -9.12 12.27
N SER A 5 -18.60 -9.51 13.42
CA SER A 5 -19.13 -8.56 14.39
C SER A 5 -18.08 -7.47 14.59
N ASP A 6 -18.51 -6.20 14.59
CA ASP A 6 -17.64 -5.07 14.87
C ASP A 6 -16.73 -5.41 16.05
N PRO A 7 -15.45 -4.99 16.01
CA PRO A 7 -14.55 -5.26 17.12
C PRO A 7 -15.22 -4.79 18.41
N GLU A 8 -15.57 -5.72 19.28
CA GLU A 8 -16.10 -5.43 20.59
C GLU A 8 -14.96 -4.80 21.39
N TYR A 9 -14.85 -3.49 21.30
CA TYR A 9 -13.97 -2.75 22.19
C TYR A 9 -14.47 -2.98 23.61
N PRO A 10 -13.60 -3.42 24.55
CA PRO A 10 -14.00 -3.59 25.93
C PRO A 10 -14.62 -2.28 26.44
N ALA A 11 -15.79 -2.34 27.08
CA ALA A 11 -16.48 -1.16 27.58
C ALA A 11 -15.58 -0.28 28.47
N GLU A 12 -14.62 -0.90 29.15
CA GLU A 12 -13.58 -0.27 29.96
C GLU A 12 -12.73 0.75 29.15
N MET A 13 -12.35 0.41 27.91
CA MET A 13 -11.56 1.29 27.03
C MET A 13 -12.33 2.55 26.66
N MET A 14 -13.65 2.42 26.46
CA MET A 14 -14.51 3.56 26.17
C MET A 14 -14.66 4.48 27.38
N VAL A 15 -14.81 3.91 28.59
CA VAL A 15 -14.83 4.68 29.83
C VAL A 15 -13.53 5.45 30.01
N ASP A 16 -12.39 4.79 29.83
CA ASP A 16 -11.08 5.43 29.95
C ASP A 16 -10.86 6.53 28.92
N ALA A 17 -11.36 6.36 27.69
CA ALA A 17 -11.32 7.41 26.66
C ALA A 17 -12.12 8.65 27.06
N ILE A 18 -13.34 8.48 27.59
CA ILE A 18 -14.20 9.58 28.05
C ILE A 18 -13.53 10.30 29.23
N VAL A 19 -13.00 9.55 30.20
CA VAL A 19 -12.29 10.11 31.36
C VAL A 19 -11.04 10.87 30.90
N SER A 20 -10.31 10.33 29.94
CA SER A 20 -9.11 10.98 29.37
C SER A 20 -9.45 12.33 28.74
N ALA A 21 -10.47 12.37 27.88
CA ALA A 21 -10.93 13.60 27.24
C ALA A 21 -11.42 14.64 28.26
N ALA A 22 -12.22 14.21 29.24
CA ALA A 22 -12.74 15.08 30.29
C ALA A 22 -11.61 15.68 31.14
N LYS A 23 -10.61 14.86 31.53
CA LYS A 23 -9.45 15.32 32.28
C LYS A 23 -8.58 16.28 31.48
N ALA A 24 -8.32 15.99 30.20
CA ALA A 24 -7.55 16.87 29.32
C ALA A 24 -8.24 18.25 29.19
N ILE A 25 -9.54 18.28 28.86
CA ILE A 25 -10.32 19.52 28.77
C ILE A 25 -10.36 20.27 30.12
N GLY A 26 -10.44 19.54 31.23
CA GLY A 26 -10.43 20.11 32.58
C GLY A 26 -9.12 20.82 32.93
N ARG A 27 -7.98 20.35 32.42
CA ARG A 27 -6.64 20.95 32.61
C ARG A 27 -6.38 22.15 31.70
N VAL A 28 -7.05 22.25 30.56
CA VAL A 28 -6.91 23.39 29.65
C VAL A 28 -7.64 24.64 30.20
N PRO A 29 -7.00 25.84 30.17
CA PRO A 29 -7.65 27.10 30.51
C PRO A 29 -8.97 27.32 29.76
N ALA A 30 -9.97 27.90 30.41
CA ALA A 30 -11.34 27.97 29.88
C ALA A 30 -11.45 28.64 28.50
N ASP A 31 -10.62 29.66 28.23
CA ASP A 31 -10.49 30.37 26.97
C ASP A 31 -9.86 29.53 25.84
N LYS A 32 -9.12 28.46 26.20
CA LYS A 32 -8.41 27.57 25.27
C LYS A 32 -9.05 26.19 25.09
N ARG A 33 -10.14 25.87 25.81
CA ARG A 33 -10.78 24.53 25.72
C ARG A 33 -11.32 24.16 24.34
N ARG A 34 -11.52 25.15 23.46
CA ARG A 34 -11.93 24.94 22.06
C ARG A 34 -10.75 24.82 21.10
N ASP A 35 -9.54 25.09 21.56
CA ASP A 35 -8.33 24.85 20.80
C ASP A 35 -7.93 23.37 20.91
N GLY A 36 -8.17 22.63 19.83
CA GLY A 36 -7.85 21.21 19.75
C GLY A 36 -6.38 20.91 20.02
N ALA A 37 -5.45 21.80 19.62
CA ALA A 37 -4.03 21.60 19.86
C ALA A 37 -3.70 21.66 21.35
N SER A 38 -4.25 22.63 22.08
CA SER A 38 -4.12 22.74 23.54
C SER A 38 -4.68 21.50 24.25
N VAL A 39 -5.83 20.98 23.82
CA VAL A 39 -6.43 19.76 24.41
C VAL A 39 -5.59 18.53 24.14
N VAL A 40 -5.10 18.35 22.91
CA VAL A 40 -4.22 17.22 22.54
C VAL A 40 -2.92 17.28 23.34
N GLN A 41 -2.34 18.46 23.51
CA GLN A 41 -1.11 18.62 24.30
C GLN A 41 -1.32 18.22 25.77
N GLU A 42 -2.47 18.53 26.37
CA GLU A 42 -2.79 18.09 27.74
C GLU A 42 -3.15 16.59 27.81
N LEU A 43 -3.77 16.04 26.77
CA LEU A 43 -4.04 14.60 26.66
C LEU A 43 -2.75 13.79 26.64
N GLN A 44 -1.73 14.23 25.89
CA GLN A 44 -0.43 13.55 25.80
C GLN A 44 0.38 13.54 27.11
N LYS A 45 0.11 14.49 28.01
CA LYS A 45 0.73 14.56 29.35
C LYS A 45 -0.10 13.85 30.42
N LEU A 46 -1.24 13.29 30.04
CA LEU A 46 -2.18 12.73 30.99
C LEU A 46 -1.73 11.33 31.40
N GLU A 47 -1.57 11.13 32.71
CA GLU A 47 -1.36 9.82 33.32
C GLU A 47 -2.36 9.66 34.47
N PHE A 48 -3.06 8.52 34.53
CA PHE A 48 -3.98 8.20 35.62
C PHE A 48 -4.33 6.70 35.68
N ASP A 49 -4.85 6.26 36.82
CA ASP A 49 -5.42 4.92 36.97
C ASP A 49 -6.85 4.89 36.41
N GLY A 50 -7.02 4.22 35.27
CA GLY A 50 -8.29 3.97 34.62
C GLY A 50 -8.92 2.63 35.04
N VAL A 51 -10.09 2.32 34.47
CA VAL A 51 -10.80 1.06 34.72
C VAL A 51 -10.04 -0.11 34.09
N SER A 52 -9.38 0.10 32.95
CA SER A 52 -8.53 -0.91 32.31
C SER A 52 -7.09 -0.95 32.87
N GLY A 53 -6.84 -0.29 34.01
CA GLY A 53 -5.52 -0.11 34.61
C GLY A 53 -4.89 1.25 34.26
N PRO A 54 -3.56 1.40 34.41
CA PRO A 54 -2.88 2.66 34.10
C PRO A 54 -3.13 3.11 32.65
N VAL A 55 -3.45 4.40 32.51
CA VAL A 55 -3.69 5.07 31.23
C VAL A 55 -2.68 6.20 31.09
N ALA A 56 -1.91 6.15 30.02
CA ALA A 56 -1.00 7.19 29.59
C ALA A 56 -0.97 7.20 28.05
N PHE A 57 -0.40 8.25 27.46
CA PHE A 57 -0.35 8.43 26.02
C PHE A 57 1.08 8.72 25.53
N THR A 58 1.38 8.31 24.29
CA THR A 58 2.63 8.64 23.60
C THR A 58 2.56 10.06 23.02
N GLU A 59 3.69 10.57 22.51
CA GLU A 59 3.75 11.85 21.79
C GLU A 59 2.92 11.85 20.49
N THR A 60 2.59 10.67 19.94
CA THR A 60 1.70 10.52 18.78
C THR A 60 0.22 10.48 19.18
N GLY A 61 -0.08 10.43 20.48
CA GLY A 61 -1.44 10.30 21.02
C GLY A 61 -1.94 8.86 21.10
N ASP A 62 -1.08 7.86 20.88
CA ASP A 62 -1.42 6.46 21.06
C ASP A 62 -1.42 6.09 22.55
N ARG A 63 -2.14 5.03 22.93
CA ARG A 63 -2.07 4.54 24.30
C ARG A 63 -0.67 4.03 24.60
N LYS A 64 -0.07 4.54 25.66
CA LYS A 64 1.23 4.11 26.17
C LYS A 64 1.10 2.72 26.80
N ASP A 65 2.08 1.86 26.52
CA ASP A 65 2.20 0.51 27.07
C ASP A 65 0.93 -0.35 26.91
N PRO A 66 0.42 -0.57 25.69
CA PRO A 66 -0.81 -1.33 25.48
C PRO A 66 -0.67 -2.77 25.98
N ARG A 67 -1.79 -3.27 26.52
CA ARG A 67 -1.93 -4.60 27.12
C ARG A 67 -2.84 -5.45 26.25
N PHE A 68 -2.44 -6.70 26.01
CA PHE A 68 -3.16 -7.65 25.18
C PHE A 68 -3.38 -8.94 25.96
N SER A 69 -4.59 -9.47 25.97
CA SER A 69 -4.86 -10.80 26.52
C SER A 69 -4.46 -11.89 25.53
N ILE A 70 -3.77 -12.92 26.00
CA ILE A 70 -3.57 -14.17 25.27
C ILE A 70 -4.71 -15.11 25.65
N VAL A 71 -5.46 -15.56 24.66
CA VAL A 71 -6.55 -16.53 24.86
C VAL A 71 -6.23 -17.85 24.20
N ASN A 72 -6.63 -18.94 24.83
CA ASN A 72 -6.51 -20.31 24.31
C ASN A 72 -7.89 -20.95 24.28
N LEU A 73 -8.22 -21.64 23.19
CA LEU A 73 -9.48 -22.36 23.07
C LEU A 73 -9.38 -23.70 23.80
N GLN A 74 -10.22 -23.92 24.80
CA GLN A 74 -10.17 -25.10 25.67
C GLN A 74 -11.52 -25.78 25.74
N ARG A 75 -11.51 -27.10 25.89
CA ARG A 75 -12.74 -27.86 26.15
C ARG A 75 -13.21 -27.56 27.58
N ALA A 76 -14.45 -27.10 27.70
CA ALA A 76 -15.14 -26.94 28.97
C ALA A 76 -15.76 -28.28 29.41
N ALA A 77 -16.32 -28.33 30.63
CA ALA A 77 -16.83 -29.56 31.25
C ALA A 77 -17.99 -30.28 30.50
N SER A 78 -18.56 -29.68 29.45
CA SER A 78 -19.78 -30.15 28.78
C SER A 78 -19.62 -30.35 27.27
N ASP A 79 -18.45 -30.80 26.80
CA ASP A 79 -18.13 -30.95 25.36
C ASP A 79 -18.21 -29.67 24.53
N SER A 80 -18.34 -28.53 25.18
CA SER A 80 -18.26 -27.22 24.56
C SER A 80 -16.82 -26.71 24.58
N TYR A 81 -16.49 -25.83 23.64
CA TYR A 81 -15.21 -25.13 23.63
C TYR A 81 -15.42 -23.69 24.08
N ALA A 82 -14.52 -23.20 24.92
CA ALA A 82 -14.53 -21.82 25.40
C ALA A 82 -13.13 -21.21 25.29
N TRP A 83 -13.07 -19.95 24.90
CA TRP A 83 -11.83 -19.17 24.98
C TRP A 83 -11.54 -18.86 26.44
N LYS A 84 -10.40 -19.33 26.93
CA LYS A 84 -9.90 -19.04 28.27
C LYS A 84 -8.70 -18.11 28.16
N SER A 85 -8.65 -17.06 28.97
CA SER A 85 -7.43 -16.26 29.10
C SER A 85 -6.31 -17.13 29.69
N VAL A 86 -5.14 -17.11 29.08
CA VAL A 86 -3.95 -17.88 29.49
C VAL A 86 -2.73 -16.99 29.70
N GLY A 87 -2.91 -15.68 29.65
CA GLY A 87 -1.85 -14.74 29.91
C GLY A 87 -2.10 -13.39 29.29
N GLU A 88 -1.06 -12.58 29.35
CA GLU A 88 -1.08 -11.20 28.89
C GLU A 88 0.27 -10.81 28.28
N VAL A 89 0.22 -9.91 27.31
CA VAL A 89 1.38 -9.24 26.72
C VAL A 89 1.25 -7.75 26.98
N THR A 90 2.25 -7.17 27.63
CA THR A 90 2.42 -5.72 27.65
C THR A 90 3.50 -5.35 26.63
N VAL A 91 3.23 -4.35 25.78
CA VAL A 91 4.21 -3.85 24.80
C VAL A 91 4.73 -2.49 25.27
N PRO A 92 5.92 -2.43 25.88
CA PRO A 92 6.46 -1.16 26.36
C PRO A 92 6.69 -0.17 25.22
N SER A 93 6.33 1.08 25.47
CA SER A 93 6.48 2.22 24.57
C SER A 93 7.91 2.73 24.45
N ASP A 94 8.80 2.33 25.36
CA ASP A 94 10.23 2.69 25.36
C ASP A 94 11.08 1.84 24.40
N GLY A 95 10.45 0.92 23.66
CA GLY A 95 11.11 0.04 22.71
C GLY A 95 11.80 -1.17 23.36
N THR A 96 11.59 -1.39 24.66
CA THR A 96 12.02 -2.63 25.31
C THR A 96 11.21 -3.83 24.83
N GLU A 97 11.73 -5.04 25.06
CA GLU A 97 11.08 -6.26 24.61
C GLU A 97 9.69 -6.41 25.26
N PRO A 98 8.68 -6.91 24.50
CA PRO A 98 7.37 -7.20 25.06
C PRO A 98 7.46 -8.12 26.28
N VAL A 99 6.72 -7.78 27.33
CA VAL A 99 6.69 -8.57 28.57
C VAL A 99 5.53 -9.55 28.49
N PHE A 100 5.86 -10.84 28.52
CA PHE A 100 4.90 -11.93 28.48
C PHE A 100 4.65 -12.47 29.89
N GLN A 101 3.40 -12.46 30.32
CA GLN A 101 2.97 -13.08 31.57
C GLN A 101 1.99 -14.20 31.23
N LEU A 102 2.51 -15.42 31.14
CA LEU A 102 1.68 -16.59 30.89
C LEU A 102 1.20 -17.19 32.21
N ASP A 103 -0.10 -17.43 32.29
CA ASP A 103 -0.69 -18.27 33.31
C ASP A 103 -0.43 -19.73 32.92
N LYS A 104 0.61 -20.32 33.53
CA LYS A 104 1.02 -21.69 33.29
C LYS A 104 -0.07 -22.70 33.63
N GLU A 105 -0.92 -22.40 34.61
CA GLU A 105 -2.07 -23.25 34.98
C GLU A 105 -3.19 -23.14 33.94
N GLY A 106 -3.28 -21.99 33.28
CA GLY A 106 -4.20 -21.73 32.18
C GLY A 106 -3.78 -22.40 30.88
N LEU A 107 -2.50 -22.67 30.62
CA LEU A 107 -2.05 -23.15 29.31
C LEU A 107 -2.24 -24.66 29.14
N CYS A 108 -3.28 -25.04 28.40
CA CYS A 108 -3.48 -26.43 27.97
C CYS A 108 -2.79 -26.68 26.62
N VAL A 109 -1.72 -27.47 26.63
CA VAL A 109 -1.06 -27.98 25.42
C VAL A 109 -1.43 -29.44 25.28
N VAL A 110 -2.33 -29.75 24.34
CA VAL A 110 -2.66 -31.15 24.02
C VAL A 110 -1.49 -31.74 23.23
N PRO A 111 -0.83 -32.82 23.69
CA PRO A 111 0.16 -33.48 22.89
C PRO A 111 -0.52 -34.09 21.65
N THR A 112 -0.16 -33.60 20.47
CA THR A 112 -0.70 -33.99 19.16
C THR A 112 -0.56 -35.48 18.81
N ALA A 113 0.10 -36.29 19.66
CA ALA A 113 0.37 -37.69 19.42
C ALA A 113 -0.64 -38.67 20.06
N MET A 114 -1.56 -38.22 20.93
CA MET A 114 -2.53 -39.12 21.57
C MET A 114 -3.96 -38.70 21.22
N GLY A 115 -4.54 -39.41 20.25
CA GLY A 115 -5.90 -39.20 19.74
C GLY A 115 -7.02 -39.58 20.70
N GLU A 116 -6.84 -39.36 22.00
CA GLU A 116 -7.87 -39.59 23.02
C GLU A 116 -7.94 -38.40 23.96
N ASP A 117 -9.18 -38.01 24.26
CA ASP A 117 -9.70 -37.00 25.19
C ASP A 117 -8.97 -36.90 26.54
N THR A 118 -7.69 -36.55 26.53
CA THR A 118 -6.95 -36.33 27.76
C THR A 118 -7.26 -34.92 28.21
N ALA A 119 -8.16 -34.82 29.20
CA ALA A 119 -8.40 -33.61 29.98
C ALA A 119 -7.08 -32.92 30.28
N CYS A 120 -7.02 -31.59 30.08
CA CYS A 120 -5.83 -30.76 30.19
C CYS A 120 -4.90 -31.24 31.30
N GLY A 121 -3.90 -32.04 30.93
CA GLY A 121 -2.92 -32.54 31.85
C GLY A 121 -2.10 -31.36 32.31
N ILE A 122 -1.98 -31.19 33.63
CA ILE A 122 -0.98 -30.32 34.25
C ILE A 122 0.34 -30.62 33.54
N ILE A 123 0.92 -29.65 32.84
CA ILE A 123 2.25 -29.82 32.24
C ILE A 123 3.17 -30.14 33.42
N PRO A 124 3.75 -31.36 33.50
CA PRO A 124 4.69 -31.65 34.57
C PRO A 124 5.81 -30.60 34.47
N GLU A 125 6.15 -29.94 35.58
CA GLU A 125 7.18 -28.88 35.61
C GLU A 125 8.54 -29.33 35.01
N ASP A 126 8.74 -30.64 34.85
CA ASP A 126 9.95 -31.28 34.33
C ASP A 126 9.84 -31.87 32.90
N SER A 127 8.70 -31.83 32.20
CA SER A 127 8.52 -32.69 31.01
C SER A 127 9.11 -32.18 29.70
N THR A 128 9.78 -31.04 29.65
CA THR A 128 10.68 -30.74 28.54
C THR A 128 11.84 -29.87 29.02
N PRO A 129 13.07 -30.40 29.17
CA PRO A 129 14.22 -29.53 28.99
C PRO A 129 14.07 -28.94 27.59
N LEU A 130 13.84 -27.63 27.50
CA LEU A 130 14.09 -26.88 26.28
C LEU A 130 15.43 -27.38 25.75
N PRO A 131 15.50 -27.89 24.50
CA PRO A 131 16.76 -28.39 23.96
C PRO A 131 17.79 -27.29 24.17
N LYS A 132 18.83 -27.60 24.96
CA LYS A 132 19.93 -26.68 25.27
C LYS A 132 20.76 -26.31 24.05
N ASP A 133 20.36 -26.79 22.87
CA ASP A 133 20.95 -26.47 21.58
C ASP A 133 20.23 -25.29 20.92
N LYS A 134 20.00 -24.20 21.66
CA LYS A 134 19.74 -22.87 21.07
C LYS A 134 21.10 -22.22 20.78
N ASP A 135 21.80 -22.72 19.77
CA ASP A 135 22.94 -21.99 19.16
C ASP A 135 23.26 -22.46 17.73
N SER A 136 22.69 -23.56 17.25
CA SER A 136 22.77 -23.93 15.84
C SER A 136 21.64 -23.27 15.06
N ILE A 137 21.73 -21.95 14.84
CA ILE A 137 21.08 -21.38 13.66
C ILE A 137 21.56 -22.24 12.50
N PRO A 138 20.67 -22.96 11.79
CA PRO A 138 21.12 -23.89 10.79
C PRO A 138 21.95 -23.14 9.75
N ASN A 139 23.15 -23.63 9.45
CA ASN A 139 24.09 -22.96 8.55
C ASN A 139 23.45 -22.55 7.19
N TYR A 140 22.35 -23.21 6.78
CA TYR A 140 21.59 -22.83 5.60
C TYR A 140 20.96 -21.42 5.68
N VAL A 141 20.62 -20.90 6.86
CA VAL A 141 20.04 -19.55 7.03
C VAL A 141 21.08 -18.47 6.72
N PHE A 142 22.33 -18.66 7.15
CA PHE A 142 23.43 -17.75 6.82
C PHE A 142 23.84 -17.85 5.35
N ILE A 143 23.83 -19.05 4.77
CA ILE A 143 24.15 -19.23 3.34
C ILE A 143 23.07 -18.58 2.47
N THR A 144 21.80 -18.79 2.78
CA THR A 144 20.68 -18.21 1.98
C THR A 144 20.61 -16.70 2.10
N SER A 145 20.88 -16.12 3.27
CA SER A 145 20.92 -14.66 3.45
C SER A 145 22.08 -14.01 2.70
N ALA A 146 23.26 -14.63 2.69
CA ALA A 146 24.42 -14.16 1.93
C ALA A 146 24.16 -14.19 0.42
N VAL A 147 23.55 -15.26 -0.09
CA VAL A 147 23.18 -15.37 -1.52
C VAL A 147 22.15 -14.30 -1.90
N ALA A 148 21.10 -14.12 -1.08
CA ALA A 148 20.10 -13.09 -1.32
C ALA A 148 20.70 -11.67 -1.35
N LEU A 149 21.64 -11.37 -0.45
CA LEU A 149 22.35 -10.08 -0.42
C LEU A 149 23.15 -9.83 -1.71
N VAL A 150 23.85 -10.84 -2.23
CA VAL A 150 24.58 -10.74 -3.49
C VAL A 150 23.64 -10.47 -4.67
N PHE A 151 22.47 -11.11 -4.71
CA PHE A 151 21.46 -10.83 -5.73
C PHE A 151 20.91 -9.41 -5.65
N VAL A 152 20.66 -8.88 -4.44
CA VAL A 152 20.20 -7.49 -4.24
C VAL A 152 21.28 -6.50 -4.69
N ILE A 153 22.55 -6.74 -4.36
CA ILE A 153 23.66 -5.88 -4.78
C ILE A 153 23.84 -5.93 -6.30
N ALA A 154 23.79 -7.11 -6.92
CA ALA A 154 23.92 -7.27 -8.37
C ALA A 154 22.77 -6.58 -9.13
N THR A 155 21.52 -6.76 -8.66
CA THR A 155 20.35 -6.07 -9.24
C THR A 155 20.45 -4.56 -9.04
N PHE A 156 20.89 -4.07 -7.88
CA PHE A 156 21.11 -2.65 -7.65
C PHE A 156 22.16 -2.05 -8.61
N ILE A 157 23.30 -2.73 -8.80
CA ILE A 157 24.34 -2.30 -9.75
C ILE A 157 23.81 -2.29 -11.18
N MET A 158 23.07 -3.33 -11.61
CA MET A 158 22.44 -3.38 -12.93
C MET A 158 21.41 -2.25 -13.11
N CYS A 159 20.53 -2.02 -12.14
CA CYS A 159 19.55 -0.94 -12.19
C CYS A 159 20.23 0.42 -12.27
N ARG A 160 21.32 0.64 -11.53
CA ARG A 160 22.09 1.89 -11.58
C ARG A 160 22.74 2.10 -12.96
N LYS A 161 23.33 1.06 -13.54
CA LYS A 161 23.96 1.11 -14.87
C LYS A 161 22.92 1.33 -15.97
N ASN A 162 21.76 0.69 -15.88
CA ASN A 162 20.68 0.87 -16.84
C ASN A 162 20.04 2.25 -16.74
N ARG A 163 19.82 2.80 -15.53
CA ARG A 163 19.33 4.17 -15.37
C ARG A 163 20.25 5.21 -16.01
N ALA A 164 21.57 5.00 -15.96
CA ALA A 164 22.52 5.87 -16.67
C ALA A 164 22.35 5.80 -18.20
N LYS A 165 22.12 4.60 -18.75
CA LYS A 165 21.82 4.43 -20.18
C LYS A 165 20.52 5.10 -20.58
N TYR A 166 19.46 4.95 -19.79
CA TYR A 166 18.17 5.60 -20.07
C TYR A 166 18.27 7.14 -20.05
N ARG A 167 19.07 7.71 -19.14
CA ARG A 167 19.34 9.16 -19.14
C ARG A 167 20.11 9.62 -20.37
N ALA A 168 21.06 8.82 -20.87
CA ALA A 168 21.78 9.13 -22.11
C ALA A 168 20.86 9.07 -23.34
N LEU A 169 19.98 8.06 -23.40
CA LEU A 169 18.98 7.93 -24.46
C LEU A 169 17.96 9.07 -24.46
N GLN A 170 17.52 9.53 -23.28
CA GLN A 170 16.63 10.69 -23.17
C GLN A 170 17.30 11.99 -23.67
N LYS A 171 18.59 12.17 -23.39
CA LYS A 171 19.34 13.32 -23.92
C LYS A 171 19.45 13.27 -25.45
N SER A 172 19.81 12.13 -26.02
CA SER A 172 19.88 11.99 -27.48
C SER A 172 18.51 12.14 -28.16
N ALA A 173 17.42 11.72 -27.50
CA ALA A 173 16.07 11.91 -28.02
C ALA A 173 15.66 13.39 -28.04
N ALA A 174 16.02 14.16 -27.01
CA ALA A 174 15.77 15.60 -26.97
C ALA A 174 16.57 16.34 -28.06
N GLU A 175 17.85 15.98 -28.27
CA GLU A 175 18.69 16.55 -29.34
C GLU A 175 18.12 16.26 -30.75
N LEU A 176 17.59 15.05 -30.96
CA LEU A 176 16.92 14.70 -32.22
C LEU A 176 15.63 15.50 -32.44
N GLN A 177 14.87 15.76 -31.38
CA GLN A 177 13.65 16.56 -31.46
C GLN A 177 13.95 18.02 -31.80
N GLU A 178 15.00 18.60 -31.21
CA GLU A 178 15.46 19.95 -31.52
C GLU A 178 15.97 20.06 -32.98
N MET A 179 16.72 19.05 -33.46
CA MET A 179 17.12 18.99 -34.87
C MET A 179 15.93 18.88 -35.82
N ALA A 180 14.91 18.08 -35.47
CA ALA A 180 13.70 17.96 -36.28
C ALA A 180 12.92 19.30 -36.36
N GLU A 181 12.85 20.05 -35.25
CA GLU A 181 12.26 21.39 -35.26
C GLU A 181 13.05 22.37 -36.12
N GLN A 182 14.39 22.37 -36.07
CA GLN A 182 15.21 23.22 -36.93
C GLN A 182 15.04 22.90 -38.42
N ILE A 183 14.95 21.61 -38.78
CA ILE A 183 14.66 21.17 -40.15
C ILE A 183 13.27 21.66 -40.59
N ASN A 184 12.25 21.56 -39.72
CA ASN A 184 10.91 22.03 -40.04
C ASN A 184 10.88 23.55 -40.27
N VAL A 185 11.60 24.32 -39.44
CA VAL A 185 11.74 25.78 -39.61
C VAL A 185 12.43 26.13 -40.94
N GLN A 186 13.48 25.41 -41.33
CA GLN A 186 14.13 25.61 -42.63
C GLN A 186 13.21 25.28 -43.81
N LEU A 187 12.40 24.22 -43.71
CA LEU A 187 11.43 23.83 -44.73
C LEU A 187 10.28 24.85 -44.86
N THR A 188 9.83 25.47 -43.77
CA THR A 188 8.83 26.54 -43.80
C THR A 188 9.37 27.90 -44.27
N GLY A 189 10.69 28.04 -44.41
CA GLY A 189 11.34 29.22 -45.00
C GLY A 189 11.32 29.26 -46.54
N VAL A 190 10.68 28.28 -47.20
CA VAL A 190 10.50 28.31 -48.65
C VAL A 190 9.47 29.39 -49.01
N VAL A 191 9.99 30.45 -49.64
CA VAL A 191 9.32 31.63 -50.19
C VAL A 191 8.00 31.26 -50.88
N GLU A 192 6.89 31.69 -50.29
CA GLU A 192 5.56 31.64 -50.90
C GLU A 192 5.53 32.61 -52.10
N VAL A 193 5.83 32.10 -53.31
CA VAL A 193 5.60 32.86 -54.55
C VAL A 193 4.10 32.96 -54.75
N LYS A 194 3.49 34.07 -54.31
CA LYS A 194 2.11 34.42 -54.65
C LYS A 194 2.02 34.74 -56.13
N GLN A 195 1.83 33.70 -56.95
CA GLN A 195 1.47 33.86 -58.35
C GLN A 195 0.01 34.33 -58.39
N ASN A 196 -0.20 35.58 -58.82
CA ASN A 196 -1.52 36.18 -58.93
C ASN A 196 -2.28 35.50 -60.08
N VAL A 197 -3.07 34.47 -59.77
CA VAL A 197 -3.93 33.81 -60.76
C VAL A 197 -5.20 34.65 -60.91
N PRO A 198 -5.49 35.22 -62.10
CA PRO A 198 -6.69 36.02 -62.29
C PRO A 198 -7.94 35.14 -62.09
N HIS A 199 -8.96 35.72 -61.46
CA HIS A 199 -10.24 35.05 -61.19
C HIS A 199 -10.83 34.45 -62.48
N ARG A 200 -10.77 33.12 -62.58
CA ARG A 200 -11.50 32.35 -63.60
C ARG A 200 -12.99 32.37 -63.29
N THR A 201 -13.80 32.50 -64.33
CA THR A 201 -15.26 32.59 -64.20
C THR A 201 -15.86 31.21 -63.94
N SER A 202 -17.08 31.15 -63.38
CA SER A 202 -17.75 29.91 -62.95
C SER A 202 -17.91 28.85 -64.04
N ALA A 203 -17.80 29.22 -65.32
CA ALA A 203 -17.81 28.28 -66.44
C ALA A 203 -16.52 27.44 -66.53
N GLU A 204 -15.36 28.04 -66.26
CA GLU A 204 -14.06 27.35 -66.30
C GLU A 204 -13.86 26.42 -65.10
N TYR A 205 -14.54 26.69 -63.99
CA TYR A 205 -14.53 25.84 -62.80
C TYR A 205 -15.22 24.50 -63.07
N ASN A 206 -16.33 24.52 -63.80
CA ASN A 206 -17.10 23.32 -64.14
C ASN A 206 -16.34 22.42 -65.12
N GLU A 207 -15.60 22.99 -66.09
CA GLU A 207 -14.76 22.21 -67.01
C GLU A 207 -13.56 21.56 -66.29
N ALA A 208 -12.91 22.25 -65.35
CA ALA A 208 -11.80 21.70 -64.58
C ALA A 208 -12.25 20.55 -63.65
N GLN A 209 -13.45 20.65 -63.08
CA GLN A 209 -14.01 19.63 -62.21
C GLN A 209 -14.42 18.37 -62.99
N GLN A 210 -14.85 18.54 -64.24
CA GLN A 210 -15.16 17.43 -65.14
C GLN A 210 -13.88 16.69 -65.59
N ALA A 211 -12.78 17.42 -65.81
CA ALA A 211 -11.46 16.83 -66.07
C ALA A 211 -10.83 16.09 -64.87
N MET A 212 -11.14 16.49 -63.62
CA MET A 212 -10.69 15.75 -62.42
C MET A 212 -11.42 14.41 -62.23
N ASN A 213 -12.67 14.30 -62.67
CA ASN A 213 -13.44 13.06 -62.58
C ASN A 213 -12.98 11.99 -63.59
N ASP A 214 -12.35 12.42 -64.70
CA ASP A 214 -11.81 11.53 -65.73
C ASP A 214 -10.36 11.10 -65.46
N ALA A 215 -9.70 11.63 -64.42
CA ALA A 215 -8.34 11.26 -64.05
C ALA A 215 -8.33 9.97 -63.20
N PRO A 216 -7.42 9.01 -63.47
CA PRO A 216 -7.36 7.76 -62.71
C PRO A 216 -6.98 8.04 -61.24
N THR A 217 -7.90 7.72 -60.34
CA THR A 217 -7.73 7.91 -58.89
C THR A 217 -6.71 6.91 -58.35
N THR A 218 -5.56 7.40 -57.89
CA THR A 218 -4.60 6.58 -57.13
C THR A 218 -5.12 6.47 -55.70
N VAL A 219 -5.57 5.29 -55.30
CA VAL A 219 -6.02 5.01 -53.93
C VAL A 219 -4.78 4.87 -53.03
N VAL A 220 -4.46 5.92 -52.28
CA VAL A 220 -3.50 5.82 -51.18
C VAL A 220 -4.21 5.18 -49.99
N ARG A 221 -3.82 3.95 -49.66
CA ARG A 221 -4.37 3.20 -48.52
C ARG A 221 -3.33 3.20 -47.41
N TRP A 222 -3.64 3.86 -46.30
CA TRP A 222 -2.82 3.86 -45.09
C TRP A 222 -3.19 2.64 -44.24
N TYR A 223 -2.19 1.94 -43.72
CA TYR A 223 -2.37 0.93 -42.69
C TYR A 223 -1.58 1.37 -41.45
N TRP A 224 -2.20 1.27 -40.29
CA TRP A 224 -1.49 1.30 -39.01
C TRP A 224 -1.76 -0.03 -38.29
N GLU A 225 -0.77 -0.51 -37.55
CA GLU A 225 -0.85 -1.74 -36.77
C GLU A 225 -0.99 -1.36 -35.30
N GLU A 226 -2.14 -1.67 -34.69
CA GLU A 226 -2.48 -1.28 -33.31
C GLU A 226 -2.07 -2.37 -32.29
N ASP A 227 -1.29 -1.97 -31.27
CA ASP A 227 -0.90 -2.84 -30.15
C ASP A 227 -2.07 -3.00 -29.16
N GLN A 228 -2.37 -4.25 -28.78
CA GLN A 228 -3.51 -4.63 -27.92
C GLN A 228 -3.61 -3.88 -26.58
N ARG A 229 -2.52 -3.25 -26.13
CA ARG A 229 -2.52 -2.47 -24.89
C ARG A 229 -3.33 -1.18 -24.98
N PHE A 230 -3.49 -0.61 -26.17
CA PHE A 230 -4.22 0.64 -26.36
C PHE A 230 -5.75 0.44 -26.23
N ILE A 231 -6.27 -0.68 -26.76
CA ILE A 231 -7.70 -1.03 -26.74
C ILE A 231 -8.25 -1.15 -25.32
N ASN A 232 -7.47 -1.74 -24.42
CA ASN A 232 -7.90 -1.94 -23.02
C ASN A 232 -7.96 -0.63 -22.22
N GLN A 233 -7.28 0.42 -22.68
CA GLN A 233 -7.16 1.68 -21.95
C GLN A 233 -8.23 2.70 -22.37
N TYR A 234 -8.81 2.57 -23.58
CA TYR A 234 -9.79 3.51 -24.13
C TYR A 234 -10.93 2.79 -24.87
N PRO A 235 -11.82 2.06 -24.16
CA PRO A 235 -12.91 1.30 -24.79
C PRO A 235 -13.94 2.19 -25.55
N GLU A 236 -13.93 3.50 -25.33
CA GLU A 236 -14.79 4.47 -26.04
C GLU A 236 -14.22 4.90 -27.41
N SER A 237 -12.99 4.51 -27.80
CA SER A 237 -12.39 4.95 -29.07
C SER A 237 -13.04 4.33 -30.31
N GLU A 238 -13.69 3.16 -30.19
CA GLU A 238 -14.45 2.55 -31.30
C GLU A 238 -15.72 3.34 -31.66
N ARG A 239 -16.23 4.21 -30.78
CA ARG A 239 -17.50 4.92 -31.01
C ARG A 239 -17.42 6.08 -31.99
N LEU A 240 -16.23 6.53 -32.37
CA LEU A 240 -16.05 7.68 -33.27
C LEU A 240 -15.86 7.31 -34.75
N ALA A 241 -15.85 6.02 -35.10
CA ALA A 241 -15.68 5.54 -36.48
C ALA A 241 -17.01 5.16 -37.19
N GLY A 242 -18.16 5.46 -36.59
CA GLY A 242 -19.48 5.05 -37.09
C GLY A 242 -20.52 6.15 -36.99
N THR A 243 -20.30 7.31 -37.61
CA THR A 243 -21.39 8.24 -37.93
C THR A 243 -21.12 8.84 -39.31
N GLN A 244 -21.63 8.18 -40.34
CA GLN A 244 -21.92 8.82 -41.61
C GLN A 244 -23.42 9.08 -41.70
N VAL A 245 -23.71 10.29 -42.18
CA VAL A 245 -24.99 10.76 -42.74
C VAL A 245 -25.38 9.90 -43.93
#